data_AF-A0A7C1ATY9-F1
#
_entry.id   AF-A0A7C1ATY9-F1
#
_cell.length_a   1.000
_cell.length_b   1.000
_cell.length_c   1.000
_cell.angle_alpha   90.00
_cell.angle_beta   90.00
_cell.angle_gamma   90.00
#
_symmetry.space_group_name_H-M   'P 1'
#
loop_
_entity.id
_entity.type
_entity.pdbx_description
1 polymer ?
#
loop_
_entity_poly.entity_id
_entity_poly.type
_entity_poly.pdbx_seq_one_letter_code
_entity_poly.pdbx_strand_id
1 'polypeptide(L)' 'MKEKVSIIGAGNVGATLAQLVARSGLADIVLFDVVRDMPQGKALDLSESCPL' A
#
# COMPACT_ATOMS: atom_id res chain seq x y z
N MET A 1 7.71 -1.27 16.94
CA MET A 1 7.61 -0.73 15.56
C MET A 1 7.34 -1.92 14.65
N LYS A 2 6.36 -1.84 13.75
CA LYS A 2 6.21 -2.88 12.71
C LYS A 2 7.34 -2.72 11.69
N GLU A 3 7.70 -3.81 11.03
CA GLU A 3 8.60 -3.77 9.87
C GLU A 3 8.02 -2.87 8.78
N LYS A 4 8.86 -2.28 7.93
CA LYS A 4 8.42 -1.37 6.85
C LYS A 4 8.76 -1.94 5.48
N VAL A 5 7.76 -2.03 4.62
CA VAL A 5 7.92 -2.51 3.24
C VAL A 5 7.65 -1.37 2.26
N SER A 6 8.58 -1.13 1.34
CA SER A 6 8.40 -0.20 0.23
C SER A 6 8.04 -0.96 -1.04
N ILE A 7 6.92 -0.59 -1.66
CA ILE A 7 6.45 -1.15 -2.93
C ILE A 7 6.66 -0.09 -4.01
N ILE A 8 7.56 -0.41 -4.95
CA ILE A 8 7.89 0.47 -6.08
C ILE A 8 7.04 0.05 -7.29
N GLY A 9 6.15 0.93 -7.70
CA GLY A 9 5.09 0.67 -8.67
C GLY A 9 3.75 0.42 -7.98
N ALA A 10 2.83 1.37 -8.07
CA ALA A 10 1.48 1.31 -7.51
C ALA A 10 0.41 0.94 -8.56
N GLY A 11 0.81 0.30 -9.66
CA GLY A 11 -0.10 -0.34 -10.62
C GLY A 11 -0.89 -1.51 -10.01
N ASN A 12 -1.63 -2.26 -10.83
CA ASN A 12 -2.53 -3.32 -10.34
C ASN A 12 -1.84 -4.35 -9.43
N VAL A 13 -0.64 -4.79 -9.80
CA VAL A 13 0.13 -5.78 -9.01
C VAL A 13 0.59 -5.18 -7.69
N GLY A 14 1.21 -4.00 -7.71
CA GLY A 14 1.70 -3.36 -6.49
C GLY A 14 0.58 -2.98 -5.52
N ALA A 15 -0.55 -2.51 -6.04
CA ALA A 15 -1.75 -2.23 -5.23
C ALA A 15 -2.31 -3.50 -4.57
N THR A 16 -2.38 -4.61 -5.32
CA THR A 16 -2.84 -5.89 -4.78
C THR A 16 -1.89 -6.43 -3.72
N LEU A 17 -0.58 -6.35 -3.95
CA LEU A 17 0.43 -6.71 -2.96
C LEU A 17 0.27 -5.86 -1.69
N ALA A 18 0.09 -4.55 -1.82
CA ALA A 18 -0.13 -3.66 -0.68
C ALA A 18 -1.37 -4.07 0.13
N GLN A 19 -2.49 -4.41 -0.53
CA GLN A 19 -3.69 -4.88 0.16
C GLN A 19 -3.46 -6.19 0.93
N LEU A 20 -2.69 -7.13 0.37
CA LEU A 20 -2.37 -8.39 1.05
C LEU A 20 -1.44 -8.18 2.25
N VAL A 21 -0.43 -7.32 2.12
CA VAL A 21 0.46 -6.95 3.22
C VAL A 21 -0.32 -6.24 4.33
N ALA A 22 -1.24 -5.33 3.97
CA ALA A 22 -2.08 -4.62 4.93
C ALA A 22 -3.00 -5.58 5.70
N ARG A 23 -3.71 -6.46 4.98
CA ARG A 23 -4.62 -7.46 5.58
C ARG A 23 -3.92 -8.50 6.46
N SER A 24 -2.68 -8.85 6.14
CA SER A 24 -1.89 -9.79 6.94
C SER A 24 -1.31 -9.16 8.22
N GLY A 25 -1.34 -7.83 8.33
CA GLY A 25 -0.82 -7.09 9.48
C GLY A 25 0.70 -7.14 9.64
N LEU A 26 1.43 -7.67 8.64
CA LEU A 26 2.86 -7.97 8.70
C LEU A 26 3.74 -6.72 8.84
N ALA A 27 3.41 -5.65 8.13
CA ALA A 27 4.27 -4.48 7.98
C ALA A 27 3.49 -3.21 7.65
N ASP A 28 4.09 -2.06 7.95
CA ASP A 28 3.65 -0.76 7.44
C ASP A 28 4.15 -0.59 6.00
N ILE A 29 3.33 0.02 5.14
CA ILE A 29 3.55 0.03 3.68
C ILE A 29 3.85 1.45 3.19
N VAL A 30 4.82 1.56 2.27
CA VAL A 30 5.03 2.77 1.45
C VAL A 30 4.78 2.42 0.00
N LEU A 31 3.86 3.14 -0.65
CA LEU A 31 3.64 3.07 -2.09
C LEU A 31 4.39 4.21 -2.78
N PHE A 32 5.18 3.87 -3.80
CA PHE A 32 5.90 4.84 -4.62
C PHE A 32 5.63 4.56 -6.10
N ASP A 33 5.36 5.61 -6.87
CA ASP A 33 5.16 5.52 -8.32
C ASP A 33 5.57 6.84 -9.00
N VAL A 34 5.85 6.78 -10.30
CA VAL A 34 6.12 7.96 -11.13
C VAL A 34 4.84 8.74 -11.45
N VAL A 35 3.69 8.07 -11.44
CA VAL A 35 2.39 8.69 -11.65
C VAL A 35 2.02 9.49 -10.40
N ARG A 36 1.93 10.82 -10.52
CA ARG A 36 1.59 11.71 -9.41
C ARG A 36 0.19 11.39 -8.87
N ASP A 37 0.04 11.56 -7.56
CA ASP A 37 -1.20 11.43 -6.78
C ASP A 37 -1.83 10.02 -6.77
N MET A 38 -1.47 9.14 -7.71
CA MET A 38 -1.93 7.76 -7.78
C MET A 38 -1.51 6.92 -6.57
N PRO A 39 -0.22 6.87 -6.14
CA PRO A 39 0.15 6.06 -4.98
C PRO A 39 -0.48 6.58 -3.69
N GLN A 40 -0.69 7.90 -3.56
CA GLN A 40 -1.37 8.52 -2.43
C GLN A 40 -2.85 8.14 -2.40
N GLY A 41 -3.57 8.23 -3.53
CA GLY A 41 -4.97 7.83 -3.62
C GLY A 41 -5.17 6.34 -3.30
N LYS A 42 -4.28 5.48 -3.79
CA LYS A 42 -4.32 4.05 -3.45
C LYS A 42 -3.97 3.78 -1.99
N ALA A 43 -3.00 4.49 -1.43
CA ALA A 43 -2.67 4.36 -0.01
C ALA A 43 -3.84 4.77 0.89
N LEU A 44 -4.56 5.84 0.53
CA LEU A 44 -5.77 6.28 1.23
C LEU A 44 -6.85 5.20 1.18
N ASP A 45 -7.18 4.71 -0.03
CA ASP A 45 -8.17 3.65 -0.22
C ASP A 45 -7.84 2.39 0.59
N LEU A 46 -6.58 1.95 0.60
CA LEU A 46 -6.13 0.81 1.41
C LEU A 46 -6.28 1.06 2.91
N SER A 47 -5.99 2.28 3.38
CA SER A 47 -6.09 2.66 4.79
C SER A 47 -7.54 2.72 5.28
N GLU A 48 -8.48 3.07 4.41
CA GLU A 48 -9.92 3.14 4.71
C GLU A 48 -10.63 1.80 4.48
N SER A 49 -10.09 0.95 3.59
CA SER A 49 -10.64 -0.37 3.25
C SER A 49 -10.23 -1.49 4.21
N CYS A 50 -9.15 -1.32 4.97
CA CYS A 50 -8.79 -2.30 5.99
C CYS A 50 -9.62 -2.07 7.25
N PRO A 51 -10.34 -3.08 7.78
CA PRO A 51 -10.98 -2.96 9.07
C PRO A 51 -9.89 -2.76 10.14
N LEU A 52 -10.09 -1.78 11.02
CA LEU A 52 -9.32 -1.64 12.26
C LEU A 52 -9.44 -2.90 13.11
#